data_AF-A0A9I9EAX1-F1
#
_entry.id   AF-A0A9I9EAX1-F1
#
_cell.length_a   1.000
_cell.length_b   1.000
_cell.length_c   1.000
_cell.angle_alpha   90.00
_cell.angle_beta   90.00
_cell.angle_gamma   90.00
#
_symmetry.space_group_name_H-M   'P 1'
#
loop_
_entity.id
_entity.type
_entity.pdbx_description
1 polymer ?
#
loop_
_entity_poly.entity_id
_entity_poly.type
_entity_poly.pdbx_seq_one_letter_code
_entity_poly.pdbx_strand_id
1 'polypeptide(L)' 'MAFKLSSELVDAAKGSGDAIRKKEETHRMAEANRAFAHFR' A
#
# COMPACT_ATOMS: atom_id res chain seq x y z
N MET A 1 -19.05 0.67 11.30
CA MET A 1 -17.87 1.39 10.77
C MET A 1 -16.64 1.20 11.65
N ALA A 2 -16.71 1.48 12.95
CA ALA A 2 -15.58 1.38 13.88
C ALA A 2 -14.87 0.01 13.90
N PHE A 3 -15.63 -1.10 13.89
CA PHE A 3 -15.07 -2.45 13.93
C PHE A 3 -14.22 -2.81 12.70
N LYS A 4 -14.63 -2.37 11.51
CA LYS A 4 -13.89 -2.60 10.26
C LYS A 4 -12.57 -1.83 10.27
N LEU A 5 -12.60 -0.59 10.75
CA LEU A 5 -11.41 0.24 10.89
C LEU A 5 -10.45 -0.35 11.93
N SER A 6 -10.95 -0.79 13.09
CA SER A 6 -10.09 -1.41 14.11
C SER A 6 -9.44 -2.70 13.61
N SER A 7 -10.16 -3.53 12.84
CA SER A 7 -9.58 -4.73 12.23
C SER A 7 -8.47 -4.36 11.26
N GLU A 8 -8.74 -3.43 10.33
CA GLU A 8 -7.74 -3.00 9.34
C GLU A 8 -6.50 -2.41 10.01
N LEU A 9 -6.65 -1.66 11.11
CA LEU A 9 -5.51 -1.12 11.87
C LEU A 9 -4.66 -2.24 12.52
N VAL A 10 -5.30 -3.28 13.06
CA VAL A 10 -4.59 -4.43 13.63
C VAL A 10 -3.88 -5.24 12.54
N ASP A 11 -4.53 -5.43 11.39
CA ASP A 11 -3.97 -6.16 10.26
C ASP A 11 -2.78 -5.40 9.66
N ALA A 12 -2.90 -4.07 9.52
CA ALA A 12 -1.83 -3.19 9.08
C ALA A 12 -0.65 -3.18 10.05
N ALA A 13 -0.89 -3.20 11.37
CA ALA A 13 0.16 -3.29 12.38
C ALA A 13 0.93 -4.62 12.30
N LYS A 14 0.30 -5.69 11.81
CA LYS A 14 0.93 -6.99 11.52
C LYS A 14 1.58 -7.05 10.13
N GLY A 15 1.57 -5.96 9.37
CA GLY A 15 2.10 -5.93 8.01
C GLY A 15 1.22 -6.65 6.98
N SER A 16 -0.08 -6.76 7.24
CA SER A 16 -1.07 -7.40 6.35
C SER A 16 -2.26 -6.46 6.12
N GLY A 17 -3.25 -6.91 5.35
CA GLY A 17 -4.46 -6.12 5.07
C GLY A 17 -4.40 -5.34 3.77
N ASP A 18 -5.54 -4.76 3.40
CA ASP A 18 -5.73 -4.10 2.12
C ASP A 18 -4.87 -2.84 2.00
N ALA A 19 -4.66 -2.12 3.10
CA ALA A 19 -3.79 -0.95 3.16
C ALA A 19 -2.33 -1.30 2.80
N ILE A 20 -1.81 -2.41 3.31
CA ILE A 20 -0.45 -2.87 3.02
C ILE A 20 -0.33 -3.35 1.58
N ARG A 21 -1.31 -4.14 1.09
CA ARG A 21 -1.35 -4.57 -0.32
C ARG A 21 -1.30 -3.38 -1.28
N LYS A 22 -2.11 -2.35 -1.01
CA LYS A 22 -2.14 -1.13 -1.84
C LYS A 22 -0.82 -0.36 -1.81
N LYS A 23 -0.13 -0.34 -0.65
CA LYS A 23 1.21 0.24 -0.53
C LYS A 23 2.20 -0.49 -1.45
N GLU A 24 2.23 -1.82 -1.38
CA GLU A 24 3.13 -2.66 -2.18
C GLU A 24 2.86 -2.58 -3.68
N GLU A 25 1.58 -2.56 -4.09
CA GLU A 25 1.19 -2.33 -5.48
C GLU A 25 1.69 -0.97 -5.99
N THR A 26 1.53 0.08 -5.17
CA THR A 26 2.01 1.42 -5.51
C THR A 26 3.53 1.44 -5.66
N HIS A 27 4.26 0.78 -4.75
CA HIS A 27 5.72 0.68 -4.84
C HIS A 27 6.17 -0.09 -6.09
N ARG A 28 5.57 -1.25 -6.38
CA ARG A 28 5.88 -2.03 -7.59
C ARG A 28 5.61 -1.23 -8.86
N MET A 29 4.50 -0.50 -8.91
CA MET A 29 4.16 0.36 -10.04
C MET A 29 5.15 1.53 -10.18
N ALA A 30 5.61 2.11 -9.07
CA ALA A 30 6.64 3.15 -9.09
C ALA A 30 7.99 2.62 -9.57
N GLU A 31 8.39 1.42 -9.14
CA GLU A 31 9.62 0.75 -9.61
C GLU A 31 9.55 0.43 -11.10
N ALA A 32 8.41 -0.07 -11.58
CA ALA A 32 8.21 -0.34 -13.00
C ALA A 32 8.36 0.93 -13.87
N ASN A 33 7.93 2.08 -13.34
CA ASN A 33 8.02 3.37 -14.04
C ASN A 33 9.28 4.16 -13.72
N ARG A 34 10.26 3.57 -13.02
CA ARG A 34 11.49 4.27 -12.61
C ARG A 34 12.26 4.88 -13.80
N ALA A 35 12.23 4.23 -14.96
CA ALA A 35 12.85 4.73 -16.19
C ALA A 35 12.23 6.06 -16.67
N PHE A 36 10.96 6.31 -16.35
CA PHE A 36 10.25 7.52 -16.73
C PHE A 36 10.36 8.65 -15.69
N ALA A 37 11.10 8.45 -14.59
CA ALA A 37 11.22 9.43 -13.50
C ALA A 37 11.80 10.80 -13.96
N HIS A 38 12.47 10.83 -15.11
CA HIS A 38 13.04 12.04 -15.70
C HIS A 38 12.04 12.83 -16.57
N PHE A 39 10.89 12.25 -16.95
CA PHE A 39 9.82 12.97 -17.62
C PHE A 39 8.97 13.69 -16.56
N ARG A 40 9.25 14.97 -16.34
CA ARG A 40 8.47 15.86 -15.46
C ARG A 40 7.41 16.62 -16.25
#